data_AF-A0A2H0D157-F1
#
_entry.id   AF-A0A2H0D157-F1
#
_cell.length_a   1.000
_cell.length_b   1.000
_cell.length_c   1.000
_cell.angle_alpha   90.00
_cell.angle_beta   90.00
_cell.angle_gamma   90.00
#
_symmetry.space_group_name_H-M   'P 1'
#
loop_
_entity.id
_entity.type
_entity.pdbx_description
1 polymer ?
#
loop_
_entity_poly.entity_id
_entity_poly.type
_entity_poly.pdbx_seq_one_letter_code
_entity_poly.pdbx_strand_id
1 'polypeptide(L)'
;MKTFVDELMNEIRKKQSILCVGLDPQLKYIPTHILEEGYRQARHPFEFEPIARAFVIYFEEIIKTVAPYVVVTKPQMAFYERYGHWGVWAFEKVVQACRENNLLVIEDAKRCDGGDTAVAYAEGHLGTVDVWDPRKQEFVKEFSIFNIDAMTVVPWIGSSCLTPFIELVKR
;
A
#
# COMPACT_ATOMS: atom_id res chain seq x y z
N MET A 1 -0.63 12.02 20.02
CA MET A 1 -1.03 11.38 18.76
C MET A 1 -1.08 9.89 18.99
N LYS A 2 -2.02 9.14 18.42
CA LYS A 2 -2.00 7.66 18.51
C LYS A 2 -0.95 7.15 17.54
N THR A 3 -0.12 6.21 17.99
CA THR A 3 0.85 5.54 17.12
C THR A 3 0.18 4.39 16.35
N PHE A 4 0.82 3.91 15.28
CA PHE A 4 0.40 2.67 14.60
C PHE A 4 0.20 1.51 15.58
N VAL A 5 1.08 1.37 16.57
CA VAL A 5 0.99 0.33 17.60
C VAL A 5 -0.25 0.50 18.47
N ASP A 6 -0.60 1.74 18.85
CA ASP A 6 -1.81 2.02 19.63
C ASP A 6 -3.08 1.65 18.84
N GLU A 7 -3.11 1.98 17.55
CA GLU A 7 -4.23 1.65 16.66
C GLU A 7 -4.35 0.14 16.43
N LEU A 8 -3.22 -0.53 16.20
CA LEU A 8 -3.15 -1.98 16.06
C LEU A 8 -3.69 -2.68 17.31
N MET A 9 -3.23 -2.27 18.49
CA MET A 9 -3.68 -2.84 19.76
C MET A 9 -5.16 -2.56 20.02
N ASN A 10 -5.67 -1.39 19.61
CA ASN A 10 -7.09 -1.07 19.70
C ASN A 10 -7.93 -1.99 18.80
N GLU A 11 -7.54 -2.20 17.55
CA GLU A 11 -8.25 -3.08 16.62
C GLU A 11 -8.19 -4.55 17.04
N ILE A 12 -7.06 -5.02 17.58
CA ILE A 12 -6.94 -6.37 18.18
C ILE A 12 -7.98 -6.56 19.28
N ARG A 13 -8.08 -5.61 20.22
CA ARG A 13 -9.04 -5.68 21.34
C ARG A 13 -10.48 -5.59 20.86
N LYS A 14 -10.77 -4.70 19.90
CA LYS A 14 -12.12 -4.50 19.36
C LYS A 14 -12.62 -5.73 18.60
N LYS A 15 -11.77 -6.33 17.76
CA LYS A 15 -12.13 -7.47 16.90
C LYS A 15 -11.89 -8.83 17.55
N GLN A 16 -11.23 -8.88 18.71
CA GLN A 16 -10.78 -10.11 19.37
C GLN A 16 -10.03 -11.03 18.40
N SER A 17 -9.16 -10.41 17.59
CA SER A 17 -8.48 -11.06 16.47
C SER A 17 -7.04 -10.57 16.41
N ILE A 18 -6.17 -11.38 15.83
CA ILE A 18 -4.79 -11.03 15.48
C ILE A 18 -4.54 -11.28 13.98
N LEU A 19 -5.62 -11.46 13.20
CA LEU A 19 -5.54 -11.87 11.82
C LEU A 19 -4.94 -10.75 10.96
N CYS A 20 -3.86 -11.11 10.26
CA CYS A 20 -3.23 -10.32 9.20
C CYS A 20 -3.50 -10.99 7.86
N VAL A 21 -4.11 -10.28 6.91
CA VAL A 21 -4.43 -10.82 5.58
C VAL A 21 -3.46 -10.28 4.53
N GLY A 22 -2.79 -11.18 3.81
CA GLY A 22 -1.99 -10.82 2.64
C GLY A 22 -2.88 -10.51 1.43
N LEU A 23 -2.54 -9.46 0.70
CA LEU A 23 -3.27 -9.02 -0.50
C LEU A 23 -2.32 -9.06 -1.69
N ASP A 24 -1.94 -10.27 -2.10
CA ASP A 24 -0.82 -10.53 -3.01
C ASP A 24 -1.36 -11.09 -4.35
N PRO A 25 -1.60 -10.25 -5.38
CA PRO A 25 -2.30 -10.68 -6.58
C PRO A 25 -1.50 -11.73 -7.36
N GLN A 26 -2.18 -12.83 -7.69
CA GLN A 26 -1.67 -13.85 -8.60
C GLN A 26 -2.80 -14.28 -9.52
N LEU A 27 -2.61 -14.12 -10.84
CA LEU A 27 -3.63 -14.39 -11.85
C LEU A 27 -4.31 -15.77 -11.71
N LYS A 28 -3.54 -16.80 -11.33
CA LYS A 28 -4.05 -18.17 -11.12
C LYS A 28 -5.14 -18.30 -10.04
N TYR A 29 -5.29 -17.32 -9.15
CA TYR A 29 -6.31 -17.32 -8.11
C TYR A 29 -7.51 -16.43 -8.43
N ILE A 30 -7.42 -15.62 -9.50
CA ILE A 30 -8.47 -14.68 -9.86
C ILE A 30 -9.47 -15.41 -10.77
N PRO A 31 -10.75 -15.48 -10.38
CA PRO A 31 -11.80 -16.07 -11.22
C PRO A 31 -11.86 -15.40 -12.60
N THR A 32 -12.12 -16.21 -13.64
CA THR A 32 -12.17 -15.73 -15.04
C THR A 32 -13.14 -14.57 -15.23
N HIS A 33 -14.31 -14.60 -14.59
CA HIS A 33 -15.30 -13.52 -14.71
C HIS A 33 -14.80 -12.17 -14.15
N ILE A 34 -13.91 -12.18 -13.14
CA ILE A 34 -13.28 -10.96 -12.62
C ILE A 34 -12.20 -10.45 -13.59
N LEU A 35 -11.46 -11.36 -14.22
CA LEU A 35 -10.53 -10.98 -15.28
C LEU A 35 -11.27 -10.31 -16.44
N GLU A 36 -12.33 -10.94 -16.95
CA GLU A 36 -13.20 -10.40 -18.01
C GLU A 36 -13.77 -9.03 -17.65
N GLU A 37 -14.20 -8.84 -16.41
CA GLU A 37 -14.68 -7.57 -15.90
C GLU A 37 -13.58 -6.49 -15.90
N GLY A 38 -12.35 -6.84 -15.50
CA GLY A 38 -11.20 -5.95 -15.60
C GLY A 38 -10.94 -5.48 -17.04
N TYR A 39 -11.03 -6.39 -18.02
CA TYR A 39 -10.95 -6.05 -19.45
C TYR A 39 -12.10 -5.16 -19.90
N ARG A 40 -13.32 -5.42 -19.44
CA ARG A 40 -14.51 -4.62 -19.79
C ARG A 40 -14.39 -3.17 -19.32
N GLN A 41 -13.75 -2.93 -18.17
CA GLN A 41 -13.59 -1.59 -17.60
C GLN A 41 -12.34 -0.84 -18.10
N ALA A 42 -11.41 -1.51 -18.79
CA ALA A 42 -10.14 -0.92 -19.21
C ALA A 42 -10.31 0.09 -20.35
N ARG A 43 -9.57 1.20 -20.26
CA ARG A 43 -9.44 2.18 -21.36
C ARG A 43 -8.32 1.82 -22.32
N HIS A 44 -7.30 1.12 -21.83
CA HIS A 44 -6.12 0.65 -22.53
C HIS A 44 -6.07 -0.89 -22.49
N PRO A 45 -6.93 -1.58 -23.26
CA PRO A 45 -7.13 -3.03 -23.14
C PRO A 45 -5.93 -3.89 -23.58
N PHE A 46 -4.95 -3.30 -24.26
CA PHE A 46 -3.74 -3.99 -24.73
C PHE A 46 -2.52 -3.76 -23.83
N GLU A 47 -2.71 -3.11 -22.68
CA GLU A 47 -1.69 -2.91 -21.65
C GLU A 47 -2.00 -3.73 -20.38
N PHE A 48 -1.39 -3.39 -19.25
CA PHE A 48 -1.65 -4.02 -17.96
C PHE A 48 -2.87 -3.45 -17.21
N GLU A 49 -3.54 -2.41 -17.73
CA GLU A 49 -4.73 -1.82 -17.09
C GLU A 49 -5.84 -2.86 -16.80
N PRO A 50 -6.23 -3.76 -17.74
CA PRO A 50 -7.24 -4.79 -17.46
C PRO A 50 -6.91 -5.66 -16.25
N ILE A 51 -5.64 -6.07 -16.15
CA ILE A 51 -5.15 -6.93 -15.08
C ILE A 51 -5.14 -6.18 -13.75
N ALA A 52 -4.66 -4.94 -13.76
CA ALA A 52 -4.68 -4.06 -12.60
C ALA A 52 -6.11 -3.83 -12.09
N ARG A 53 -7.08 -3.59 -12.99
CA ARG A 53 -8.50 -3.48 -12.63
C ARG A 53 -9.05 -4.75 -12.02
N ALA A 54 -8.73 -5.91 -12.60
CA ALA A 54 -9.13 -7.20 -12.04
C ALA A 54 -8.56 -7.41 -10.62
N PHE A 55 -7.35 -6.95 -10.33
CA PHE A 55 -6.78 -7.00 -8.97
C PHE A 55 -7.59 -6.15 -8.00
N VAL A 56 -7.95 -4.93 -8.40
CA VAL A 56 -8.75 -4.01 -7.58
C VAL A 56 -10.10 -4.64 -7.26
N ILE A 57 -10.84 -5.11 -8.28
CA ILE A 57 -12.15 -5.75 -8.09
C ILE A 57 -12.04 -6.95 -7.15
N TYR A 58 -11.06 -7.84 -7.40
CA TYR A 58 -10.85 -9.03 -6.60
C TYR A 58 -10.58 -8.71 -5.12
N PHE A 59 -9.72 -7.73 -4.84
CA PHE A 59 -9.38 -7.40 -3.47
C PHE A 59 -10.40 -6.52 -2.77
N GLU A 60 -11.15 -5.67 -3.47
CA GLU A 60 -12.28 -4.94 -2.88
C GLU A 60 -13.33 -5.91 -2.31
N GLU A 61 -13.64 -6.98 -3.03
CA GLU A 61 -14.55 -8.04 -2.55
C GLU A 61 -13.99 -8.77 -1.33
N ILE A 62 -12.70 -9.14 -1.35
CA ILE A 62 -12.03 -9.77 -0.21
C ILE A 62 -12.06 -8.84 0.99
N ILE A 63 -11.60 -7.59 0.84
CA ILE A 63 -11.51 -6.58 1.90
C ILE A 63 -12.86 -6.41 2.57
N LYS A 64 -13.93 -6.18 1.79
CA LYS A 64 -15.28 -6.02 2.31
C LYS A 64 -15.75 -7.24 3.11
N THR A 65 -15.39 -8.44 2.65
CA THR A 65 -15.78 -9.69 3.29
C THR A 65 -15.02 -9.92 4.61
N VAL A 66 -13.72 -9.60 4.65
CA VAL A 66 -12.86 -9.91 5.78
C VAL A 66 -12.76 -8.78 6.81
N ALA A 67 -13.15 -7.55 6.46
CA ALA A 67 -13.01 -6.37 7.30
C ALA A 67 -13.54 -6.51 8.76
N PRO A 68 -14.66 -7.21 9.02
CA PRO A 68 -15.14 -7.41 10.39
C PRO A 68 -14.18 -8.24 11.28
N TYR A 69 -13.33 -9.07 10.67
CA TYR A 69 -12.50 -10.07 11.36
C TYR A 69 -11.00 -9.76 11.33
N VAL A 70 -10.57 -8.93 10.37
CA VAL A 70 -9.15 -8.65 10.10
C VAL A 70 -8.72 -7.39 10.82
N VAL A 71 -7.56 -7.45 11.47
CA VAL A 71 -6.97 -6.30 12.15
C VAL A 71 -6.19 -5.45 11.17
N VAL A 72 -5.37 -6.10 10.35
CA VAL A 72 -4.40 -5.45 9.46
C VAL A 72 -4.27 -6.24 8.16
N THR A 73 -4.01 -5.54 7.07
CA THR A 73 -3.72 -6.13 5.76
C THR A 73 -2.25 -5.92 5.42
N LYS A 74 -1.72 -6.82 4.60
CA LYS A 74 -0.30 -6.80 4.23
C LYS A 74 -0.08 -7.04 2.73
N PRO A 75 -0.40 -6.07 1.85
CA PRO A 75 -0.10 -6.18 0.42
C PRO A 75 1.41 -6.22 0.17
N GLN A 76 1.85 -7.14 -0.70
CA GLN A 76 3.25 -7.23 -1.14
C GLN A 76 3.49 -6.51 -2.46
N MET A 77 4.26 -5.42 -2.42
CA MET A 77 4.51 -4.53 -3.56
C MET A 77 5.06 -5.24 -4.79
N ALA A 78 5.92 -6.26 -4.65
CA ALA A 78 6.49 -7.02 -5.77
C ALA A 78 5.44 -7.68 -6.69
N PHE A 79 4.26 -8.06 -6.14
CA PHE A 79 3.17 -8.62 -6.96
C PHE A 79 2.44 -7.55 -7.77
N TYR A 80 2.51 -6.29 -7.35
CA TYR A 80 1.91 -5.15 -8.03
C TYR A 80 2.89 -4.51 -9.02
N GLU A 81 4.06 -4.08 -8.56
CA GLU A 81 5.01 -3.29 -9.36
C GLU A 81 5.52 -4.00 -10.62
N ARG A 82 5.46 -5.34 -10.66
CA ARG A 82 5.77 -6.15 -11.86
C ARG A 82 4.86 -5.86 -13.06
N TYR A 83 3.73 -5.19 -12.85
CA TYR A 83 2.80 -4.72 -13.89
C TYR A 83 2.99 -3.22 -14.20
N GLY A 84 4.12 -2.63 -13.79
CA GLY A 84 4.47 -1.24 -14.03
C GLY A 84 3.54 -0.27 -13.30
N HIS A 85 3.33 0.92 -13.89
CA HIS A 85 2.53 1.98 -13.29
C HIS A 85 1.06 1.56 -13.07
N TRP A 86 0.50 0.67 -13.91
CA TRP A 86 -0.84 0.11 -13.70
C TRP A 86 -0.91 -0.77 -12.45
N GLY A 87 0.13 -1.55 -12.19
CA GLY A 87 0.22 -2.34 -10.97
C GLY A 87 0.33 -1.46 -9.72
N VAL A 88 1.16 -0.43 -9.78
CA VAL A 88 1.27 0.59 -8.71
C VAL A 88 -0.08 1.27 -8.47
N TRP A 89 -0.80 1.64 -9.53
CA TRP A 89 -2.16 2.17 -9.43
C TRP A 89 -3.12 1.19 -8.75
N ALA A 90 -3.06 -0.11 -9.07
CA ALA A 90 -3.88 -1.11 -8.40
C ALA A 90 -3.53 -1.23 -6.90
N PHE A 91 -2.24 -1.16 -6.55
CA PHE A 91 -1.82 -1.13 -5.15
C PHE A 91 -2.44 0.05 -4.41
N GLU A 92 -2.36 1.26 -4.95
CA GLU A 92 -2.98 2.47 -4.37
C GLU A 92 -4.48 2.29 -4.14
N LYS A 93 -5.19 1.71 -5.13
CA LYS A 93 -6.63 1.44 -5.02
C LYS A 93 -6.97 0.41 -3.96
N VAL A 94 -6.18 -0.66 -3.85
CA VAL A 94 -6.35 -1.68 -2.81
C VAL A 94 -6.09 -1.09 -1.42
N VAL A 95 -5.06 -0.27 -1.26
CA VAL A 95 -4.81 0.45 0.01
C VAL A 95 -5.97 1.39 0.34
N GLN A 96 -6.46 2.14 -0.63
CA GLN A 96 -7.63 3.01 -0.45
C GLN A 96 -8.84 2.20 0.04
N ALA A 97 -9.14 1.06 -0.58
CA ALA A 97 -10.25 0.18 -0.17
C ALA A 97 -10.07 -0.36 1.25
N CYS A 98 -8.84 -0.72 1.67
CA CYS A 98 -8.55 -1.09 3.06
C CYS A 98 -8.89 0.03 4.04
N ARG A 99 -8.45 1.26 3.75
CA ARG A 99 -8.69 2.43 4.61
C ARG A 99 -10.17 2.77 4.71
N GLU A 100 -10.90 2.73 3.61
CA GLU A 100 -12.36 2.93 3.58
C GLU A 100 -13.12 1.89 4.43
N ASN A 101 -12.53 0.71 4.61
CA ASN A 101 -13.07 -0.36 5.47
C ASN A 101 -12.45 -0.39 6.88
N ASN A 102 -11.75 0.67 7.30
CA ASN A 102 -11.09 0.77 8.61
C ASN A 102 -10.11 -0.38 8.90
N LEU A 103 -9.36 -0.80 7.86
CA LEU A 103 -8.27 -1.76 7.99
C LEU A 103 -6.93 -1.04 7.97
N LEU A 104 -6.07 -1.38 8.92
CA LEU A 104 -4.67 -0.97 8.90
C LEU A 104 -3.94 -1.66 7.73
N VAL A 105 -2.91 -1.02 7.19
CA VAL A 105 -2.13 -1.50 6.04
C VAL A 105 -0.65 -1.50 6.36
N ILE A 106 -0.05 -2.69 6.31
CA ILE A 106 1.40 -2.87 6.32
C ILE A 106 1.85 -3.15 4.89
N GLU A 107 2.59 -2.24 4.27
CA GLU A 107 3.22 -2.55 3.01
C GLU A 107 4.39 -3.51 3.20
N ASP A 108 4.30 -4.67 2.57
CA ASP A 108 5.43 -5.54 2.45
C ASP A 108 6.25 -5.09 1.21
N ALA A 109 7.26 -4.24 1.40
CA ALA A 109 8.10 -3.70 0.32
C ALA A 109 9.58 -4.10 0.42
N LYS A 110 10.04 -4.50 1.61
CA LYS A 110 11.42 -4.93 1.90
C LYS A 110 12.48 -3.94 1.39
N ARG A 111 12.19 -2.63 1.42
CA ARG A 111 13.11 -1.61 0.92
C ARG A 111 14.39 -1.60 1.76
N CYS A 112 15.53 -1.35 1.11
CA CYS A 112 16.83 -1.26 1.75
C CYS A 112 17.77 -0.47 0.84
N ASP A 113 18.19 0.71 1.28
CA ASP A 113 19.22 1.52 0.61
C ASP A 113 19.88 2.46 1.63
N GLY A 114 20.88 3.25 1.25
CA GLY A 114 21.54 4.24 2.09
C GLY A 114 21.30 5.67 1.62
N GLY A 115 21.59 6.64 2.50
CA GLY A 115 21.57 8.07 2.15
C GLY A 115 20.24 8.54 1.58
N ASP A 116 20.30 9.38 0.54
CA ASP A 116 19.15 10.02 -0.07
C ASP A 116 18.15 9.03 -0.68
N THR A 117 18.61 7.86 -1.15
CA THR A 117 17.72 6.83 -1.70
C THR A 117 16.80 6.26 -0.61
N ALA A 118 17.32 6.05 0.61
CA ALA A 118 16.49 5.63 1.73
C ALA A 118 15.52 6.72 2.20
N VAL A 119 15.92 7.99 2.10
CA VAL A 119 15.00 9.13 2.34
C VAL A 119 13.87 9.11 1.32
N ALA A 120 14.17 8.94 0.04
CA ALA A 120 13.16 8.86 -1.02
C ALA A 120 12.18 7.70 -0.81
N TYR A 121 12.66 6.52 -0.37
CA TYR A 121 11.77 5.42 0.02
C TYR A 121 10.93 5.75 1.25
N ALA A 122 11.50 6.37 2.28
CA ALA A 122 10.77 6.73 3.50
C ALA A 122 9.65 7.73 3.19
N GLU A 123 9.97 8.85 2.52
CA GLU A 123 9.00 9.88 2.13
C GLU A 123 7.95 9.33 1.17
N GLY A 124 8.41 8.54 0.19
CA GLY A 124 7.56 7.91 -0.82
C GLY A 124 6.62 6.86 -0.24
N HIS A 125 6.97 6.08 0.78
CA HIS A 125 6.10 5.01 1.27
C HIS A 125 5.31 5.40 2.53
N LEU A 126 5.94 6.08 3.48
CA LEU A 126 5.37 6.37 4.80
C LEU A 126 5.05 7.86 5.03
N GLY A 127 5.44 8.74 4.11
CA GLY A 127 5.50 10.17 4.37
C GLY A 127 4.79 11.06 3.37
N THR A 128 5.34 12.25 3.25
CA THR A 128 4.90 13.28 2.31
C THR A 128 6.04 13.59 1.35
N VAL A 129 5.70 13.86 0.10
CA VAL A 129 6.64 14.29 -0.93
C VAL A 129 6.45 15.77 -1.24
N ASP A 130 7.52 16.43 -1.66
CA ASP A 130 7.46 17.83 -2.09
C ASP A 130 6.89 17.91 -3.52
N VAL A 131 5.91 18.78 -3.72
CA VAL A 131 5.23 19.02 -5.01
C VAL A 131 5.21 20.52 -5.29
N TRP A 132 5.54 20.92 -6.53
CA TRP A 132 5.45 22.32 -6.94
C TRP A 132 3.98 22.72 -7.17
N ASP A 133 3.44 23.66 -6.39
CA ASP A 133 2.11 24.23 -6.62
C ASP A 133 2.23 25.50 -7.49
N PRO A 134 1.87 25.47 -8.79
CA PRO A 134 2.00 26.62 -9.67
C PRO A 134 1.07 27.79 -9.29
N ARG A 135 0.03 27.56 -8.47
CA ARG A 135 -0.90 28.60 -8.01
C ARG A 135 -0.32 29.40 -6.84
N LYS A 136 0.52 28.75 -6.03
CA LYS A 136 1.20 29.36 -4.88
C LYS A 136 2.65 29.75 -5.18
N GLN A 137 3.22 29.22 -6.26
CA GLN A 137 4.61 29.39 -6.65
C GLN A 137 5.60 28.93 -5.57
N GLU A 138 5.27 27.82 -4.89
CA GLU A 138 6.09 27.23 -3.83
C GLU A 138 6.01 25.70 -3.86
N PHE A 139 6.95 25.05 -3.18
CA PHE A 139 6.84 23.62 -2.87
C PHE A 139 5.88 23.42 -1.68
N VAL A 140 4.91 22.53 -1.86
CA VAL A 140 4.00 22.07 -0.82
C VAL A 140 4.27 20.59 -0.52
N LYS A 141 3.93 20.13 0.69
CA LYS A 141 4.00 18.72 1.06
C LYS A 141 2.64 18.06 0.83
N GLU A 142 2.64 16.98 0.07
CA GLU A 142 1.47 16.14 -0.17
C GLU A 142 1.75 14.73 0.36
N PHE A 143 0.72 14.07 0.91
CA PHE A 143 0.87 12.67 1.29
C PHE A 143 1.24 11.83 0.09
N SER A 144 2.17 10.91 0.29
CA SER A 144 2.50 9.99 -0.78
C SER A 144 1.29 9.14 -1.17
N ILE A 145 1.25 8.81 -2.46
CA ILE A 145 0.26 7.97 -3.13
C ILE A 145 0.04 6.62 -2.43
N PHE A 146 1.07 6.09 -1.75
CA PHE A 146 0.96 4.79 -1.07
C PHE A 146 0.14 4.84 0.22
N ASN A 147 0.20 5.93 1.00
CA ASN A 147 -0.64 6.18 2.18
C ASN A 147 -0.86 4.96 3.11
N ILE A 148 0.22 4.24 3.42
CA ILE A 148 0.21 3.06 4.30
C ILE A 148 0.53 3.43 5.76
N ASP A 149 0.20 2.54 6.70
CA ASP A 149 0.39 2.80 8.14
C ASP A 149 1.74 2.28 8.66
N ALA A 150 2.29 1.26 8.00
CA ALA A 150 3.59 0.69 8.30
C ALA A 150 4.19 0.02 7.05
N MET A 151 5.51 -0.20 7.03
CA MET A 151 6.17 -0.92 5.94
C MET A 151 7.27 -1.86 6.46
N THR A 152 7.61 -2.86 5.66
CA THR A 152 8.79 -3.69 5.90
C THR A 152 10.05 -3.05 5.30
N VAL A 153 11.12 -3.03 6.08
CA VAL A 153 12.46 -2.52 5.70
C VAL A 153 13.48 -3.61 6.02
N VAL A 154 14.44 -3.84 5.13
CA VAL A 154 15.47 -4.88 5.33
C VAL A 154 16.76 -4.21 5.83
N PRO A 155 17.26 -4.54 7.03
CA PRO A 155 18.43 -3.87 7.61
C PRO A 155 19.77 -4.41 7.09
N TRP A 156 19.88 -4.76 5.80
CA TRP A 156 21.02 -5.51 5.26
C TRP A 156 22.35 -4.76 5.36
N ILE A 157 22.34 -3.44 5.12
CA ILE A 157 23.55 -2.60 5.16
C ILE A 157 23.72 -1.84 6.49
N GLY A 158 23.05 -2.31 7.56
CA GLY A 158 23.14 -1.71 8.90
C GLY A 158 22.11 -0.61 9.15
N SER A 159 22.29 0.17 10.22
CA SER A 159 21.29 1.15 10.67
C SER A 159 21.04 2.29 9.69
N SER A 160 21.99 2.57 8.79
CA SER A 160 21.86 3.62 7.76
C SER A 160 20.64 3.45 6.86
N CYS A 161 20.20 2.21 6.61
CA CYS A 161 18.99 1.95 5.83
C CYS A 161 17.69 2.02 6.64
N LEU A 162 17.77 2.07 7.98
CA LEU A 162 16.61 2.20 8.87
C LEU A 162 16.39 3.65 9.31
N THR A 163 17.47 4.39 9.55
CA THR A 163 17.42 5.74 10.14
C THR A 163 16.44 6.67 9.43
N PRO A 164 16.43 6.78 8.08
CA PRO A 164 15.49 7.69 7.40
C PRO A 164 14.02 7.36 7.67
N PHE A 165 13.66 6.07 7.69
CA PHE A 165 12.30 5.61 8.00
C PHE A 165 11.93 5.91 9.45
N ILE A 166 12.84 5.65 10.39
CA ILE A 166 12.61 5.88 11.83
C ILE A 166 12.44 7.39 12.12
N GLU A 167 13.32 8.23 11.58
CA GLU A 167 13.27 9.68 11.80
C GLU A 167 12.02 10.32 11.18
N LEU A 168 11.51 9.76 10.09
CA LEU A 168 10.26 10.20 9.48
C LEU A 168 9.05 9.96 10.40
N VAL A 169 8.96 8.77 11.02
CA VAL A 169 7.77 8.34 11.80
C VAL A 169 7.83 8.69 13.29
N LYS A 170 8.97 9.17 13.80
CA LYS A 170 9.16 9.59 15.20
C LYS A 170 8.36 10.84 15.62
N ARG A 171 7.71 11.52 14.67
CA ARG A 171 7.07 12.83 14.87
C ARG A 171 5.73 12.75 15.59
#